data_AF-A0A6G1FCA8-F1
#
_entry.id   AF-A0A6G1FCA8-F1
#
_cell.length_a   1.000
_cell.length_b   1.000
_cell.length_c   1.000
_cell.angle_alpha   90.00
_cell.angle_beta   90.00
_cell.angle_gamma   90.00
#
_symmetry.space_group_name_H-M   'P 1'
#
loop_
_entity.id
_entity.type
_entity.pdbx_description
1 polymer ?
#
loop_
_entity_poly.entity_id
_entity_poly.type
_entity_poly.pdbx_seq_one_letter_code
_entity_poly.pdbx_strand_id
1 'polypeptide(L)'
;MELFIKRAPPQVVDAMRQTVTNMIGTLPPQFFAVTVTTVAENLAQLMYSVLMTGYMFRNAQYRLELQQSLEQIALPEPKEEKDSADYAPGTQKKVTGEVIRWNKTTGPEKIDAVKYIELLEAEIDELSHQVARKSSQGSNELLEYLKTLEPQNLKELASSAGEDVVFAMNAFIKRLLAVSDPAQMKITVSETSANQLANLMFWLMIVGYSIRNIEVRFDMERVLGAAPKIGELPPGENI
;
A
#
# COMPACT_ATOMS: atom_id res chain seq x y z
N MET A 1 18.09 2.27 -3.14
CA MET A 1 16.68 2.74 -3.25
C MET A 1 16.11 2.52 -4.64
N GLU A 2 16.82 2.89 -5.71
CA GLU A 2 16.31 2.77 -7.09
C GLU A 2 15.95 1.35 -7.52
N LEU A 3 16.75 0.35 -7.12
CA LEU A 3 16.45 -1.06 -7.41
C LEU A 3 15.13 -1.55 -6.78
N PHE A 4 14.79 -1.02 -5.60
CA PHE A 4 13.50 -1.31 -4.96
C PHE A 4 12.36 -0.63 -5.72
N ILE A 5 12.50 0.66 -6.04
CA ILE A 5 11.48 1.42 -6.77
C ILE A 5 11.15 0.78 -8.12
N LYS A 6 12.14 0.18 -8.80
CA LYS A 6 11.92 -0.52 -10.08
C LYS A 6 11.26 -1.89 -9.96
N ARG A 7 11.34 -2.55 -8.79
CA ARG A 7 10.89 -3.94 -8.60
C ARG A 7 9.67 -4.07 -7.69
N ALA A 8 9.47 -3.11 -6.80
CA ALA A 8 8.35 -3.10 -5.87
C ALA A 8 7.06 -2.67 -6.56
N PRO A 9 5.90 -3.12 -6.07
CA PRO A 9 4.62 -2.67 -6.60
C PRO A 9 4.49 -1.14 -6.50
N PRO A 10 3.96 -0.48 -7.53
CA PRO A 10 3.81 0.97 -7.55
C PRO A 10 2.94 1.47 -6.39
N GLN A 11 1.87 0.72 -6.05
CA GLN A 11 1.01 1.01 -4.91
C GLN A 11 1.79 1.10 -3.58
N VAL A 12 2.77 0.21 -3.35
CA VAL A 12 3.57 0.25 -2.11
C VAL A 12 4.49 1.47 -2.10
N VAL A 13 5.14 1.77 -3.23
CA VAL A 13 6.05 2.92 -3.35
C VAL A 13 5.29 4.23 -3.14
N ASP A 14 4.12 4.37 -3.74
CA ASP A 14 3.29 5.55 -3.62
C ASP A 14 2.74 5.71 -2.20
N ALA A 15 2.37 4.60 -1.55
CA ALA A 15 1.95 4.60 -0.15
C ALA A 15 3.08 5.09 0.76
N MET A 16 4.30 4.58 0.57
CA MET A 16 5.49 5.03 1.30
C MET A 16 5.78 6.52 1.07
N ARG A 17 5.68 7.01 -0.17
CA ARG A 17 5.86 8.43 -0.48
C ARG A 17 4.83 9.29 0.22
N GLN A 18 3.55 8.93 0.11
CA GLN A 18 2.47 9.66 0.75
C GLN A 18 2.62 9.69 2.27
N THR A 19 3.04 8.58 2.90
CA THR A 19 3.30 8.52 4.33
C THR A 19 4.46 9.42 4.77
N VAL A 20 5.57 9.46 4.02
CA VAL A 20 6.67 10.41 4.30
C VAL A 20 6.22 11.86 4.13
N THR A 21 5.52 12.15 3.03
CA THR A 21 5.00 13.49 2.75
C THR A 21 4.02 13.96 3.83
N ASN A 22 3.18 13.06 4.36
CA ASN A 22 2.27 13.39 5.45
C ASN A 22 3.00 13.68 6.78
N MET A 23 4.15 13.03 7.04
CA MET A 23 4.91 13.24 8.27
C MET A 23 5.78 14.51 8.25
N ILE A 24 6.35 14.85 7.10
CA ILE A 24 7.31 15.97 6.97
C ILE A 24 6.65 17.23 6.39
N GLY A 25 5.55 17.06 5.66
CA GLY A 25 4.84 18.13 4.96
C GLY A 25 5.30 18.31 3.51
N THR A 26 4.70 19.29 2.84
CA THR A 26 4.86 19.57 1.40
C THR A 26 5.59 20.88 1.11
N LEU A 27 6.42 21.36 2.03
CA LEU A 27 7.09 22.65 1.87
C LEU A 27 8.11 22.63 0.71
N PRO A 28 8.05 23.57 -0.25
CA PRO A 28 8.98 23.60 -1.37
C PRO A 28 10.44 23.80 -0.90
N PRO A 29 11.33 22.82 -1.13
CA PRO A 29 12.70 22.88 -0.62
C PRO A 29 13.55 23.98 -1.30
N GLN A 30 13.11 24.47 -2.47
CA GLN A 30 13.76 25.58 -3.18
C GLN A 30 13.59 26.94 -2.49
N PHE A 31 12.54 27.09 -1.67
CA PHE A 31 12.23 28.35 -0.98
C PHE A 31 12.36 28.24 0.54
N PHE A 32 12.37 27.03 1.10
CA PHE A 32 12.34 26.79 2.54
C PHE A 32 13.44 25.82 2.96
N ALA A 33 14.30 26.27 3.88
CA ALA A 33 15.23 25.41 4.60
C ALA A 33 14.60 24.99 5.93
N VAL A 34 14.01 23.79 5.96
CA VAL A 34 13.37 23.23 7.16
C VAL A 34 14.37 22.32 7.88
N THR A 35 14.63 22.62 9.15
CA THR A 35 15.50 21.81 10.00
C THR A 35 14.69 21.23 11.15
N VAL A 36 14.91 19.95 11.42
CA VAL A 36 14.25 19.21 12.50
C VAL A 36 15.30 18.90 13.58
N THR A 37 15.00 19.31 14.80
CA THR A 37 15.84 19.08 15.98
C THR A 37 15.10 18.19 16.96
N THR A 38 15.72 17.09 17.38
CA THR A 38 15.12 16.14 18.32
C THR A 38 16.18 15.45 19.16
N VAL A 39 15.75 14.79 20.23
CA VAL A 39 16.60 13.94 21.06
C VAL A 39 16.73 12.56 20.40
N ALA A 40 17.91 11.94 20.50
CA ALA A 40 18.19 10.65 19.87
C ALA A 40 17.22 9.54 20.28
N GLU A 41 16.72 9.53 21.52
CA GLU A 41 15.67 8.60 21.97
C GLU A 41 14.37 8.75 21.16
N ASN A 42 13.88 9.98 20.97
CA ASN A 42 12.67 10.25 20.18
C ASN A 42 12.89 9.93 18.69
N LEU A 43 14.09 10.20 18.17
CA LEU A 43 14.44 9.83 16.81
C LEU A 43 14.47 8.30 16.64
N ALA A 44 15.03 7.57 17.60
CA ALA A 44 15.05 6.10 17.59
C ALA A 44 13.62 5.53 17.56
N GLN A 45 12.73 6.08 18.37
CA GLN A 45 11.32 5.67 18.40
C GLN A 45 10.61 5.97 17.08
N LEU A 46 10.87 7.13 16.47
CA LEU A 46 10.36 7.46 15.14
C LEU A 46 10.88 6.47 14.09
N MET A 47 12.19 6.18 14.08
CA MET A 47 12.80 5.22 13.16
C MET A 47 12.18 3.83 13.30
N TYR A 48 11.93 3.38 14.53
CA TYR A 48 11.25 2.11 14.80
C TYR A 48 9.82 2.11 14.25
N SER A 49 9.05 3.16 14.52
CA SER A 49 7.68 3.29 14.02
C SER A 49 7.63 3.27 12.48
N VAL A 50 8.60 3.91 11.82
CA VAL A 50 8.73 3.95 10.36
C VAL A 50 9.11 2.57 9.80
N LEU A 51 10.05 1.86 10.44
CA LEU A 51 10.39 0.47 10.08
C LEU A 51 9.16 -0.46 10.20
N MET A 52 8.41 -0.34 11.30
CA MET A 52 7.18 -1.10 11.51
C MET A 52 6.10 -0.76 10.49
N THR A 53 6.01 0.50 10.05
CA THR A 53 5.09 0.91 8.98
C THR A 53 5.45 0.24 7.66
N GLY A 54 6.74 0.19 7.31
CA GLY A 54 7.21 -0.53 6.12
C GLY A 54 6.92 -2.05 6.19
N TYR A 55 7.12 -2.65 7.36
CA TYR A 55 6.79 -4.04 7.64
C TYR A 55 5.27 -4.31 7.47
N MET A 56 4.45 -3.42 8.04
CA MET A 56 2.99 -3.45 7.94
C MET A 56 2.50 -3.37 6.49
N PHE A 57 3.11 -2.53 5.64
CA PHE A 57 2.77 -2.44 4.23
C PHE A 57 2.94 -3.77 3.50
N ARG A 58 3.99 -4.55 3.81
CA ARG A 58 4.15 -5.88 3.21
C ARG A 58 3.04 -6.83 3.64
N ASN A 59 2.67 -6.80 4.92
CA ASN A 59 1.59 -7.64 5.43
C ASN A 59 0.22 -7.27 4.84
N ALA A 60 -0.07 -5.97 4.75
CA ALA A 60 -1.31 -5.47 4.18
C ALA A 60 -1.41 -5.81 2.69
N GLN A 61 -0.32 -5.60 1.93
CA GLN A 61 -0.26 -5.97 0.52
C GLN A 61 -0.52 -7.47 0.32
N TYR A 62 0.14 -8.33 1.11
CA TYR A 62 -0.07 -9.77 1.00
C TYR A 62 -1.52 -10.16 1.30
N ARG A 63 -2.14 -9.58 2.32
CA ARG A 63 -3.57 -9.82 2.64
C ARG A 63 -4.48 -9.35 1.50
N LEU A 64 -4.21 -8.18 0.92
CA LEU A 64 -4.98 -7.64 -0.20
C LEU A 64 -4.87 -8.51 -1.46
N GLU A 65 -3.66 -8.92 -1.83
CA GLU A 65 -3.41 -9.82 -2.97
C GLU A 65 -4.13 -11.17 -2.78
N LEU A 66 -4.15 -11.70 -1.56
CA LEU A 66 -4.89 -12.93 -1.25
C LEU A 66 -6.40 -12.75 -1.35
N GLN A 67 -6.94 -11.63 -0.86
CA GLN A 67 -8.37 -11.34 -0.97
C GLN A 67 -8.80 -11.26 -2.45
N GLN A 68 -8.07 -10.51 -3.26
CA GLN A 68 -8.32 -10.41 -4.71
C GLN A 68 -8.23 -11.77 -5.41
N SER A 69 -7.22 -12.58 -5.06
CA SER A 69 -7.06 -13.92 -5.63
C SER A 69 -8.20 -14.86 -5.23
N LEU A 70 -8.68 -14.78 -3.98
CA LEU A 70 -9.80 -15.59 -3.51
C LEU A 70 -11.14 -15.14 -4.09
N GLU A 71 -11.36 -13.84 -4.25
CA GLU A 71 -12.56 -13.30 -4.90
C GLU A 71 -12.67 -13.79 -6.35
N GLN A 72 -11.56 -13.81 -7.09
CA GLN A 72 -11.50 -14.33 -8.46
C GLN A 72 -11.79 -15.84 -8.54
N ILE A 73 -11.58 -16.59 -7.46
CA ILE A 73 -11.86 -18.04 -7.39
C ILE A 73 -13.27 -18.32 -6.87
N ALA A 74 -13.73 -17.56 -5.88
CA ALA A 74 -14.99 -17.76 -5.16
C ALA A 74 -16.20 -17.24 -5.94
N LEU A 75 -16.00 -16.20 -6.74
CA LEU A 75 -16.89 -15.83 -7.81
C LEU A 75 -16.22 -16.39 -9.06
N PRO A 76 -16.69 -17.50 -9.67
CA PRO A 76 -16.52 -17.57 -11.11
C PRO A 76 -17.07 -16.24 -11.59
N GLU A 77 -16.23 -15.39 -12.21
CA GLU A 77 -16.75 -14.41 -13.18
C GLU A 77 -17.82 -15.19 -13.92
N PRO A 78 -19.07 -14.68 -13.99
CA PRO A 78 -20.07 -15.38 -14.80
C PRO A 78 -19.31 -15.65 -16.07
N LYS A 79 -19.07 -16.94 -16.36
CA LYS A 79 -18.41 -17.28 -17.60
C LYS A 79 -19.20 -16.44 -18.57
N GLU A 80 -18.52 -15.59 -19.32
CA GLU A 80 -19.06 -15.27 -20.62
C GLU A 80 -19.17 -16.67 -21.25
N GLU A 81 -20.29 -17.35 -20.98
CA GLU A 81 -20.84 -18.33 -21.86
C GLU A 81 -20.73 -17.68 -23.21
N LYS A 82 -20.40 -18.49 -24.20
CA LYS A 82 -20.08 -18.08 -25.56
C LYS A 82 -21.18 -17.26 -26.27
N ASP A 83 -22.10 -16.64 -25.55
CA ASP A 83 -23.06 -15.64 -25.99
C ASP A 83 -22.38 -14.36 -26.52
N SER A 84 -21.12 -14.07 -26.18
CA SER A 84 -20.42 -12.89 -26.76
C SER A 84 -20.08 -13.03 -28.25
N ALA A 85 -20.22 -14.23 -28.83
CA ALA A 85 -20.04 -14.43 -30.27
C ALA A 85 -21.28 -14.03 -31.10
N ASP A 86 -22.47 -14.02 -30.50
CA ASP A 86 -23.74 -13.79 -31.19
C ASP A 86 -24.18 -12.32 -31.20
N TYR A 87 -23.53 -11.48 -30.39
CA TYR A 87 -23.87 -10.06 -30.24
C TYR A 87 -22.70 -9.15 -30.61
N ALA A 88 -23.01 -8.07 -31.34
CA ALA A 88 -21.99 -7.11 -31.76
C ALA A 88 -21.40 -6.35 -30.56
N PRO A 89 -20.07 -6.14 -30.51
CA PRO A 89 -19.45 -5.31 -29.48
C PRO A 89 -19.89 -3.85 -29.62
N GLY A 90 -20.21 -3.21 -28.49
CA GLY A 90 -20.64 -1.81 -28.41
C GLY A 90 -22.16 -1.60 -28.37
N THR A 91 -22.59 -0.35 -28.36
CA THR A 91 -24.01 0.04 -28.22
C THR A 91 -24.87 -0.42 -29.39
N GLN A 92 -25.82 -1.30 -29.10
CA GLN A 92 -26.82 -1.73 -30.07
C GLN A 92 -27.91 -0.66 -30.16
N LYS A 93 -27.90 0.15 -31.23
CA LYS A 93 -28.88 1.24 -31.43
C LYS A 93 -30.19 0.82 -32.12
N LYS A 94 -30.35 -0.48 -32.40
CA LYS A 94 -31.52 -1.04 -33.10
C LYS A 94 -32.30 -2.02 -32.22
N VAL A 95 -32.47 -1.70 -30.95
CA VAL A 95 -33.28 -2.50 -30.03
C VAL A 95 -34.71 -1.96 -30.04
N THR A 96 -35.71 -2.83 -30.05
CA THR A 96 -37.13 -2.45 -29.98
C THR A 96 -37.78 -3.20 -28.83
N GLY A 97 -38.47 -2.52 -27.93
CA GLY A 97 -39.17 -3.15 -26.80
C GLY A 97 -39.50 -2.18 -25.67
N GLU A 98 -40.28 -2.65 -24.69
CA GLU A 98 -40.53 -1.94 -23.43
C GLU A 98 -39.77 -2.63 -22.30
N VAL A 99 -39.11 -1.87 -21.43
CA VAL A 99 -38.46 -2.34 -20.20
C VAL A 99 -39.31 -1.93 -19.01
N ILE A 100 -39.58 -2.86 -18.10
CA ILE A 100 -40.31 -2.59 -16.86
C ILE A 100 -39.29 -2.31 -15.76
N ARG A 101 -39.25 -1.07 -15.29
CA ARG A 101 -38.43 -0.64 -14.15
C ARG A 101 -39.28 -0.67 -12.88
N TRP A 102 -38.74 -1.24 -11.82
CA TRP A 102 -39.41 -1.22 -10.52
C TRP A 102 -39.02 0.04 -9.72
N ASN A 103 -39.96 0.95 -9.53
CA ASN A 103 -39.78 2.12 -8.69
C ASN A 103 -40.37 1.84 -7.28
N LYS A 104 -39.60 2.15 -6.23
CA LYS A 104 -39.96 1.87 -4.83
C LYS A 104 -41.20 2.65 -4.35
N THR A 105 -41.62 3.71 -5.05
CA THR A 105 -42.78 4.54 -4.67
C THR A 105 -43.96 4.43 -5.64
N THR A 106 -43.71 4.27 -6.94
CA THR A 106 -44.74 4.26 -7.99
C THR A 106 -45.00 2.88 -8.60
N GLY A 107 -44.22 1.86 -8.23
CA GLY A 107 -44.40 0.49 -8.72
C GLY A 107 -43.75 0.25 -10.09
N PRO A 108 -44.29 -0.67 -10.91
CA PRO A 108 -43.71 -1.00 -12.22
C PRO A 108 -43.96 0.13 -13.24
N GLU A 109 -42.89 0.76 -13.71
CA GLU A 109 -42.90 1.79 -14.75
C GLU A 109 -42.39 1.20 -16.07
N LYS A 110 -43.14 1.43 -17.15
CA LYS A 110 -42.73 1.02 -18.50
C LYS A 110 -41.94 2.15 -19.16
N ILE A 111 -40.77 1.83 -19.68
CA ILE A 111 -39.93 2.74 -20.43
C ILE A 111 -39.51 2.09 -21.75
N ASP A 112 -39.29 2.90 -22.78
CA ASP A 112 -38.78 2.39 -24.06
C ASP A 112 -37.35 1.83 -23.89
N ALA A 113 -37.08 0.67 -24.51
CA ALA A 113 -35.81 -0.02 -24.37
C ALA A 113 -34.62 0.82 -24.86
N VAL A 114 -34.78 1.58 -25.95
CA VAL A 114 -33.71 2.45 -26.48
C VAL A 114 -33.39 3.54 -25.45
N LYS A 115 -34.44 4.18 -24.92
CA LYS A 115 -34.31 5.24 -23.91
C LYS A 115 -33.68 4.74 -22.61
N TYR A 116 -33.95 3.48 -22.23
CA TYR A 116 -33.36 2.89 -21.04
C TYR A 116 -31.87 2.58 -21.23
N ILE A 117 -31.50 2.04 -22.39
CA ILE A 117 -30.09 1.77 -22.73
C ILE A 117 -29.29 3.07 -22.71
N GLU A 118 -29.80 4.15 -23.33
CA GLU A 118 -29.13 5.46 -23.31
C GLU A 118 -28.91 6.01 -21.88
N LEU A 119 -29.88 5.79 -20.98
CA LEU A 119 -29.77 6.22 -19.59
C LEU A 119 -28.71 5.41 -18.84
N LEU A 120 -28.70 4.08 -19.02
CA LEU A 120 -27.67 3.21 -18.44
C LEU A 120 -26.28 3.53 -18.97
N GLU A 121 -26.14 3.85 -20.25
CA GLU A 121 -24.87 4.26 -20.85
C GLU A 121 -24.36 5.57 -20.27
N ALA A 122 -25.23 6.56 -20.09
CA ALA A 122 -24.88 7.81 -19.44
C ALA A 122 -24.44 7.58 -17.98
N GLU A 123 -25.12 6.70 -17.26
CA GLU A 123 -24.77 6.33 -15.88
C GLU A 123 -23.43 5.58 -15.81
N ILE A 124 -23.18 4.64 -16.73
CA ILE A 124 -21.91 3.91 -16.83
C ILE A 124 -20.77 4.88 -17.18
N ASP A 125 -20.98 5.79 -18.13
CA ASP A 125 -19.97 6.79 -18.52
C ASP A 125 -19.65 7.72 -17.33
N GLU A 126 -20.68 8.18 -16.61
CA GLU A 126 -20.51 9.00 -15.41
C GLU A 126 -19.78 8.24 -14.29
N LEU A 127 -20.15 6.99 -14.01
CA LEU A 127 -19.48 6.12 -13.05
C LEU A 127 -18.02 5.88 -13.44
N SER A 128 -17.75 5.63 -14.73
CA SER A 128 -16.39 5.43 -15.24
C SER A 128 -15.54 6.68 -15.05
N HIS A 129 -16.12 7.86 -15.29
CA HIS A 129 -15.46 9.15 -15.06
C HIS A 129 -15.24 9.42 -13.57
N GLN A 130 -16.16 9.01 -12.69
CA GLN A 130 -15.97 9.11 -11.23
C GLN A 130 -14.84 8.19 -10.75
N VAL A 131 -14.75 6.97 -11.28
CA VAL A 131 -13.64 6.03 -10.99
C VAL A 131 -12.31 6.60 -11.50
N ALA A 132 -12.27 7.11 -12.73
CA ALA A 132 -11.08 7.74 -13.30
C ALA A 132 -10.64 9.00 -12.53
N ARG A 133 -11.59 9.78 -12.00
CA ARG A 133 -11.29 10.93 -11.13
C ARG A 133 -10.76 10.49 -9.77
N LYS A 134 -11.35 9.46 -9.14
CA LYS A 134 -10.84 8.88 -7.87
C LYS A 134 -9.44 8.30 -8.04
N SER A 135 -9.19 7.56 -9.11
CA SER A 135 -7.86 7.02 -9.41
C SER A 135 -6.83 8.14 -9.65
N SER A 136 -7.25 9.26 -10.27
CA SER A 136 -6.38 10.44 -10.46
C SER A 136 -6.13 11.26 -9.18
N GLN A 137 -6.99 11.14 -8.15
CA GLN A 137 -6.84 11.80 -6.86
C GLN A 137 -5.88 11.09 -5.89
N GLY A 138 -5.19 10.03 -6.34
CA GLY A 138 -4.20 9.33 -5.52
C GLY A 138 -4.82 8.44 -4.45
N SER A 139 -6.01 7.88 -4.68
CA SER A 139 -6.54 6.81 -3.83
C SER A 139 -5.69 5.57 -4.01
N ASN A 140 -4.66 5.46 -3.19
CA ASN A 140 -3.84 4.26 -3.11
C ASN A 140 -4.67 3.16 -2.45
N GLU A 141 -5.04 2.12 -3.20
CA GLU A 141 -5.85 0.99 -2.73
C GLU A 141 -5.30 0.37 -1.43
N LEU A 142 -3.98 0.27 -1.31
CA LEU A 142 -3.32 -0.22 -0.10
C LEU A 142 -3.57 0.69 1.10
N LEU A 143 -3.51 2.01 0.92
CA LEU A 143 -3.80 2.96 2.00
C LEU A 143 -5.28 3.04 2.31
N GLU A 144 -6.15 2.88 1.31
CA GLU A 144 -7.59 2.79 1.51
C GLU A 144 -7.95 1.54 2.32
N TYR A 145 -7.39 0.39 1.94
CA TYR A 145 -7.48 -0.85 2.72
C TYR A 145 -7.01 -0.64 4.17
N LEU A 146 -5.86 -0.02 4.39
CA LEU A 146 -5.39 0.27 5.75
C LEU A 146 -6.32 1.21 6.54
N LYS A 147 -7.01 2.14 5.87
CA LYS A 147 -7.98 3.04 6.52
C LYS A 147 -9.29 2.35 6.90
N THR A 148 -9.67 1.30 6.18
CA THR A 148 -10.92 0.55 6.45
C THR A 148 -10.74 -0.52 7.52
N LEU A 149 -9.50 -0.89 7.85
CA LEU A 149 -9.22 -1.86 8.90
C LEU A 149 -9.52 -1.34 10.31
N GLU A 150 -10.14 -2.19 11.12
CA GLU A 150 -10.32 -1.92 12.54
C GLU A 150 -8.97 -1.81 13.29
N PRO A 151 -8.92 -1.04 14.41
CA PRO A 151 -7.69 -0.85 15.19
C PRO A 151 -7.04 -2.16 15.67
N GLN A 152 -7.83 -3.20 15.92
CA GLN A 152 -7.33 -4.52 16.32
C GLN A 152 -6.56 -5.18 15.17
N ASN A 153 -7.12 -5.17 13.96
CA ASN A 153 -6.48 -5.74 12.77
C ASN A 153 -5.22 -4.97 12.36
N LEU A 154 -5.22 -3.64 12.55
CA LEU A 154 -4.02 -2.81 12.37
C LEU A 154 -2.93 -3.18 13.38
N LYS A 155 -3.31 -3.40 14.64
CA LYS A 155 -2.37 -3.85 15.66
C LYS A 155 -1.79 -5.21 15.31
N GLU A 156 -2.58 -6.17 14.82
CA GLU A 156 -2.07 -7.47 14.38
C GLU A 156 -1.06 -7.37 13.23
N LEU A 157 -1.33 -6.51 12.25
CA LEU A 157 -0.40 -6.28 11.14
C LEU A 157 0.96 -5.76 11.61
N ALA A 158 0.97 -4.96 12.67
CA ALA A 158 2.19 -4.45 13.31
C ALA A 158 2.76 -5.39 14.39
N SER A 159 1.95 -6.19 15.08
CA SER A 159 2.39 -7.06 16.19
C SER A 159 2.70 -8.49 15.76
N SER A 160 2.53 -8.81 14.48
CA SER A 160 2.91 -10.10 13.89
C SER A 160 4.40 -10.23 13.57
N ALA A 161 5.23 -9.23 13.93
CA ALA A 161 6.67 -9.32 13.78
C ALA A 161 7.25 -10.37 14.76
N GLY A 162 8.02 -11.32 14.25
CA GLY A 162 8.73 -12.29 15.08
C GLY A 162 9.76 -11.64 16.00
N GLU A 163 10.12 -12.34 17.07
CA GLU A 163 11.08 -11.84 18.08
C GLU A 163 12.44 -11.47 17.43
N ASP A 164 12.91 -12.29 16.49
CA ASP A 164 14.14 -12.05 15.74
C ASP A 164 14.08 -10.77 14.89
N VAL A 165 12.92 -10.49 14.30
CA VAL A 165 12.69 -9.26 13.50
C VAL A 165 12.74 -8.03 14.40
N VAL A 166 12.05 -8.07 15.54
CA VAL A 166 12.04 -6.96 16.50
C VAL A 166 13.45 -6.72 17.05
N PHE A 167 14.19 -7.79 17.35
CA PHE A 167 15.58 -7.70 17.79
C PHE A 167 16.46 -7.06 16.70
N ALA A 168 16.37 -7.54 15.46
CA ALA A 168 17.14 -7.03 14.33
C ALA A 168 16.86 -5.55 14.06
N MET A 169 15.59 -5.12 14.09
CA MET A 169 15.21 -3.71 13.92
C MET A 169 15.81 -2.82 15.01
N ASN A 170 15.73 -3.24 16.27
CA ASN A 170 16.30 -2.47 17.38
C ASN A 170 17.84 -2.40 17.32
N ALA A 171 18.50 -3.52 16.99
CA ALA A 171 19.95 -3.55 16.79
C ALA A 171 20.38 -2.64 15.62
N PHE A 172 19.60 -2.65 14.54
CA PHE A 172 19.82 -1.82 13.37
C PHE A 172 19.73 -0.32 13.70
N ILE A 173 18.69 0.11 14.41
CA ILE A 173 18.51 1.52 14.83
C ILE A 173 19.64 1.97 15.76
N LYS A 174 20.00 1.15 16.75
CA LYS A 174 21.12 1.45 17.67
C LYS A 174 22.43 1.67 16.92
N ARG A 175 22.71 0.82 15.92
CA ARG A 175 23.88 0.95 15.05
C ARG A 175 23.82 2.21 14.20
N LEU A 176 22.66 2.53 13.64
CA LEU A 176 22.48 3.70 12.77
C LEU A 176 22.65 5.02 13.54
N LEU A 177 22.19 5.09 14.79
CA LEU A 177 22.39 6.25 15.65
C LEU A 177 23.81 6.35 16.22
N ALA A 178 24.66 5.32 16.03
CA ALA A 178 25.99 5.20 16.63
C ALA A 178 26.01 5.40 18.16
N VAL A 179 24.87 5.18 18.83
CA VAL A 179 24.75 5.29 20.29
C VAL A 179 24.73 3.90 20.90
N SER A 180 25.81 3.54 21.60
CA SER A 180 25.91 2.26 22.33
C SER A 180 25.25 2.28 23.71
N ASP A 181 25.07 3.47 24.31
CA ASP A 181 24.60 3.64 25.69
C ASP A 181 23.21 4.33 25.75
N PRO A 182 22.18 3.70 26.36
CA PRO A 182 20.86 4.30 26.58
C PRO A 182 20.88 5.66 27.28
N ALA A 183 21.85 5.92 28.14
CA ALA A 183 21.96 7.21 28.84
C ALA A 183 22.34 8.35 27.88
N GLN A 184 23.14 8.06 26.84
CA GLN A 184 23.54 9.06 25.86
C GLN A 184 22.40 9.41 24.89
N MET A 185 21.48 8.49 24.62
CA MET A 185 20.32 8.76 23.76
C MET A 185 19.42 9.89 24.29
N LYS A 186 19.41 10.13 25.61
CA LYS A 186 18.58 11.16 26.24
C LYS A 186 19.14 12.58 26.14
N ILE A 187 20.44 12.68 25.87
CA ILE A 187 21.17 13.95 25.88
C ILE A 187 21.70 14.34 24.50
N THR A 188 21.89 13.36 23.60
CA THR A 188 22.31 13.62 22.23
C THR A 188 21.17 14.27 21.45
N VAL A 189 21.34 15.55 21.14
CA VAL A 189 20.47 16.28 20.21
C VAL A 189 20.94 15.98 18.79
N SER A 190 20.02 15.54 17.94
CA SER A 190 20.22 15.35 16.51
C SER A 190 19.52 16.46 15.75
N GLU A 191 20.25 17.09 14.84
CA GLU A 191 19.74 18.09 13.92
C GLU A 191 19.86 17.54 12.49
N THR A 192 18.77 17.57 11.74
CA THR A 192 18.73 17.02 10.37
C THR A 192 17.77 17.84 9.52
N SER A 193 18.12 18.04 8.25
CA SER A 193 17.22 18.71 7.30
C SER A 193 15.99 17.86 7.00
N ALA A 194 14.84 18.49 6.75
CA ALA A 194 13.60 17.79 6.40
C ALA A 194 13.78 16.84 5.20
N ASN A 195 14.58 17.22 4.19
CA ASN A 195 14.86 16.38 3.03
C ASN A 195 15.69 15.14 3.38
N GLN A 196 16.71 15.29 4.23
CA GLN A 196 17.51 14.15 4.68
C GLN A 196 16.67 13.22 5.56
N LEU A 197 15.85 13.77 6.45
CA LEU A 197 14.92 12.98 7.26
C LEU A 197 13.90 12.25 6.37
N ALA A 198 13.38 12.89 5.32
CA ALA A 198 12.47 12.26 4.37
C ALA A 198 13.09 11.07 3.66
N ASN A 199 14.31 11.25 3.14
CA ASN A 199 15.06 10.19 2.48
C ASN A 199 15.37 9.04 3.45
N LEU A 200 15.73 9.36 4.70
CA LEU A 200 15.98 8.38 5.74
C LEU A 200 14.71 7.59 6.09
N MET A 201 13.58 8.27 6.31
CA MET A 201 12.30 7.62 6.63
C MET A 201 11.81 6.75 5.47
N PHE A 202 11.93 7.23 4.23
CA PHE A 202 11.60 6.44 3.05
C PHE A 202 12.47 5.18 2.96
N TRP A 203 13.78 5.32 3.19
CA TRP A 203 14.69 4.19 3.20
C TRP A 203 14.39 3.19 4.33
N LEU A 204 14.06 3.68 5.53
CA LEU A 204 13.67 2.83 6.66
C LEU A 204 12.38 2.05 6.36
N MET A 205 11.40 2.64 5.67
CA MET A 205 10.21 1.88 5.23
C MET A 205 10.57 0.77 4.25
N ILE A 206 11.49 1.02 3.30
CA ILE A 206 11.97 -0.01 2.39
C ILE A 206 12.66 -1.15 3.15
N VAL A 207 13.48 -0.81 4.16
CA VAL A 207 14.14 -1.80 5.01
C VAL A 207 13.10 -2.62 5.77
N GLY A 208 12.13 -1.99 6.42
CA GLY A 208 11.05 -2.68 7.15
C GLY A 208 10.24 -3.63 6.26
N TYR A 209 9.89 -3.18 5.06
CA TYR A 209 9.22 -4.00 4.05
C TYR A 209 10.08 -5.20 3.62
N SER A 210 11.38 -4.99 3.46
CA SER A 210 12.33 -6.04 3.07
C SER A 210 12.57 -7.06 4.19
N ILE A 211 12.57 -6.63 5.46
CA ILE A 211 12.69 -7.51 6.62
C ILE A 211 11.54 -8.52 6.64
N ARG A 212 10.30 -8.07 6.38
CA ARG A 212 9.16 -9.01 6.27
C ARG A 212 9.36 -10.04 5.16
N ASN A 213 9.89 -9.64 4.00
CA ASN A 213 10.19 -10.59 2.92
C ASN A 213 11.21 -11.65 3.33
N ILE A 214 12.23 -11.24 4.09
CA ILE A 214 13.26 -12.14 4.59
C ILE A 214 12.66 -13.10 5.62
N GLU A 215 11.87 -12.60 6.56
CA GLU A 215 11.20 -13.40 7.58
C GLU A 215 10.29 -14.47 6.96
N VAL A 216 9.43 -14.08 6.00
CA VAL A 216 8.55 -15.04 5.30
C VAL A 216 9.36 -16.11 4.56
N ARG A 217 10.44 -15.71 3.87
CA ARG A 217 11.32 -16.67 3.18
C ARG A 217 11.99 -17.61 4.18
N PHE A 218 12.50 -17.08 5.29
CA PHE A 218 13.17 -17.86 6.32
C PHE A 218 12.20 -18.85 6.99
N ASP A 219 10.98 -18.42 7.31
CA ASP A 219 9.92 -19.29 7.82
C ASP A 219 9.57 -20.40 6.83
N MET A 220 9.46 -20.07 5.55
CA MET A 220 9.19 -21.04 4.50
C MET A 220 10.35 -22.06 4.35
N GLU A 221 11.60 -21.61 4.35
CA GLU A 221 12.79 -22.49 4.32
C GLU A 221 12.83 -23.42 5.53
N ARG A 222 12.51 -22.90 6.73
CA ARG A 222 12.42 -23.67 7.97
C ARG A 222 11.34 -24.75 7.90
N VAL A 223 10.16 -24.44 7.37
CA VAL A 223 9.05 -25.41 7.22
C VAL A 223 9.37 -26.46 6.16
N LEU A 224 10.06 -26.10 5.08
CA LEU A 224 10.40 -27.01 3.98
C LEU A 224 11.68 -27.83 4.23
N GLY A 225 12.39 -27.61 5.33
CA GLY A 225 13.62 -28.35 5.67
C GLY A 225 14.80 -28.07 4.72
N ALA A 226 14.75 -26.97 3.96
CA ALA A 226 15.84 -26.59 3.06
C ALA A 226 16.98 -25.94 3.86
N ALA A 227 18.23 -26.29 3.55
CA ALA A 227 19.40 -25.65 4.18
C ALA A 227 19.40 -24.13 3.91
N PRO A 228 19.68 -23.28 4.91
CA PRO A 228 19.53 -21.83 4.79
C PRO A 228 20.46 -21.29 3.72
N LYS A 229 19.89 -20.67 2.67
CA LYS A 229 20.69 -19.86 1.74
C LYS A 229 20.78 -18.47 2.33
N ILE A 230 21.95 -18.13 2.87
CA ILE A 230 22.28 -16.80 3.38
C ILE A 230 21.96 -15.80 2.27
N GLY A 231 20.88 -15.04 2.43
CA GLY A 231 20.50 -14.00 1.49
C GLY A 231 21.52 -12.88 1.57
N GLU A 232 22.39 -12.78 0.57
CA GLU A 232 23.34 -11.68 0.45
C GLU A 232 22.57 -10.36 0.36
N LEU A 233 22.84 -9.46 1.31
CA LEU A 233 22.47 -8.06 1.21
C LEU A 233 23.13 -7.48 -0.05
N PRO A 234 22.49 -6.53 -0.76
CA PRO A 234 23.10 -5.91 -1.92
C PRO A 234 24.50 -5.39 -1.53
N PRO A 235 25.53 -5.67 -2.35
CA PRO A 235 26.89 -5.29 -2.02
C PRO A 235 26.91 -3.78 -1.80
N GLY A 236 27.38 -3.37 -0.62
CA GLY A 236 27.72 -1.98 -0.38
C GLY A 236 28.75 -1.57 -1.44
N GLU A 237 28.50 -0.47 -2.14
CA GLU A 237 29.51 0.14 -2.98
C GLU A 237 30.74 0.40 -2.09
N ASN A 238 31.83 -0.31 -2.39
CA ASN A 238 33.12 -0.04 -1.80
C ASN A 238 33.56 1.35 -2.28
N ILE A 239 33.75 2.27 -1.34
CA ILE A 239 34.53 3.49 -1.52
C ILE A 239 36.01 3.08 -1.62
#